data_AF-A0A1Q5Q7W0-F1
#
_entry.id   AF-A0A1Q5Q7W0-F1
#
_cell.length_a   1.000
_cell.length_b   1.000
_cell.length_c   1.000
_cell.angle_alpha   90.00
_cell.angle_beta   90.00
_cell.angle_gamma   90.00
#
_symmetry.space_group_name_H-M   'P 1'
#
loop_
_entity.id
_entity.type
_entity.pdbx_description
1 polymer ?
#
loop_
_entity_poly.entity_id
_entity_poly.type
_entity_poly.pdbx_seq_one_letter_code
_entity_poly.pdbx_strand_id
1 'polypeptide(L)'
;MNWLKQTLANVAGTQEPIYGPEAIQPVTKQAEKTPYTVLKKEDLKWQAHQYTSVETQTFYIMADNGALAWVQVIYSNVAGLHTTCQFNSKIYSLAGDAPHIWHSDTLSNHMFDPDMYSFGADNFALTLNEEGTAYTVKSAVNEDSLVNLTFTQQAPGLVIGENGTSYFGTDPANPWGSMRHAFWPRCLVEGTITTKEKTYDLKGRGFYSFALQGMKPHHAASRWNFVNFQSPSYSAFMMEFTTPPSYGSTVVNVGGIVKDDKILYAGSTNSAEHVETNTDSENDWPEPKVIKFAWDGKDKDLQAELAGSLGKRLDRIDVMYELPGFVKTFVGSVAGTRPYIYQYSPQDKLTLKVKEGETETAEEGTLFSEATFISTKQSFSEVDLTCLCLLLLLLFLFSLSRFPPHTVAIFPLDSTLRPVQLTKTKPTSEASPSYISKMAPPPNSLGRGLRHRRRRGRLTRDTINGITKPAIRRLARRGGVKRISYNIYEEIKLVLRARLQEILKNLVLLLESANTEKYGRKVEISLSLNDMLHVS
;
A
#
# COMPACT_ATOMS: atom_id res chain seq x y z
N MET A 1 -16.39 -17.33 -8.57
CA MET A 1 -16.27 -16.15 -9.46
C MET A 1 -15.52 -14.98 -8.82
N ASN A 2 -15.80 -14.62 -7.56
CA ASN A 2 -15.13 -13.48 -6.90
C ASN A 2 -13.60 -13.64 -6.74
N TRP A 3 -13.10 -14.85 -6.44
CA TRP A 3 -11.65 -15.15 -6.39
C TRP A 3 -10.89 -14.64 -7.63
N LEU A 4 -11.41 -14.85 -8.85
CA LEU A 4 -10.73 -14.37 -10.06
C LEU A 4 -10.68 -12.83 -10.14
N LYS A 5 -11.73 -12.13 -9.65
CA LYS A 5 -11.73 -10.67 -9.53
C LYS A 5 -10.73 -10.19 -8.47
N GLN A 6 -10.62 -10.93 -7.36
CA GLN A 6 -9.68 -10.68 -6.27
C GLN A 6 -8.22 -10.86 -6.74
N THR A 7 -7.90 -11.94 -7.48
CA THR A 7 -6.59 -12.14 -8.12
C THR A 7 -6.28 -11.02 -9.11
N LEU A 8 -7.26 -10.61 -9.93
CA LEU A 8 -7.10 -9.48 -10.86
C LEU A 8 -6.86 -8.16 -10.12
N ALA A 9 -7.61 -7.84 -9.06
CA ALA A 9 -7.37 -6.63 -8.26
C ALA A 9 -5.99 -6.66 -7.58
N ASN A 10 -5.62 -7.80 -7.00
CA ASN A 10 -4.31 -8.00 -6.36
C ASN A 10 -3.13 -7.83 -7.32
N VAL A 11 -3.30 -8.11 -8.62
CA VAL A 11 -2.25 -8.02 -9.64
C VAL A 11 -2.31 -6.72 -10.48
N ALA A 12 -3.48 -6.11 -10.63
CA ALA A 12 -3.70 -4.97 -11.54
C ALA A 12 -3.99 -3.61 -10.85
N GLY A 13 -4.20 -3.56 -9.53
CA GLY A 13 -4.44 -2.31 -8.80
C GLY A 13 -5.83 -1.69 -9.03
N THR A 14 -6.79 -2.46 -9.55
CA THR A 14 -8.17 -2.01 -9.73
C THR A 14 -8.90 -1.92 -8.39
N GLN A 15 -9.85 -0.99 -8.27
CA GLN A 15 -10.77 -0.87 -7.13
C GLN A 15 -11.32 -2.24 -6.70
N GLU A 16 -11.29 -2.51 -5.40
CA GLU A 16 -11.83 -3.76 -4.84
C GLU A 16 -13.34 -3.92 -5.14
N PRO A 17 -13.84 -5.17 -5.21
CA PRO A 17 -15.27 -5.44 -5.08
C PRO A 17 -15.82 -4.88 -3.75
N ILE A 18 -17.03 -4.35 -3.76
CA ILE A 18 -17.77 -4.12 -2.51
C ILE A 18 -18.24 -5.48 -1.99
N TYR A 19 -17.70 -5.90 -0.86
CA TYR A 19 -18.06 -7.14 -0.15
C TYR A 19 -19.12 -6.89 0.93
N GLY A 20 -19.12 -5.70 1.55
CA GLY A 20 -20.02 -5.30 2.64
C GLY A 20 -19.42 -5.53 4.04
N PRO A 21 -20.08 -5.04 5.12
CA PRO A 21 -19.56 -5.11 6.48
C PRO A 21 -19.44 -6.54 7.02
N GLU A 22 -20.26 -7.48 6.56
CA GLU A 22 -20.18 -8.91 6.92
C GLU A 22 -18.86 -9.58 6.49
N ALA A 23 -18.14 -8.97 5.53
CA ALA A 23 -16.86 -9.48 5.03
C ALA A 23 -15.65 -9.05 5.87
N ILE A 24 -15.86 -8.35 6.98
CA ILE A 24 -14.88 -8.24 8.07
C ILE A 24 -15.49 -8.89 9.33
N GLN A 25 -14.68 -9.68 10.02
CA GLN A 25 -14.98 -10.22 11.34
C GLN A 25 -14.10 -9.46 12.34
N PRO A 26 -14.54 -8.30 12.85
CA PRO A 26 -13.70 -7.40 13.61
C PRO A 26 -13.45 -7.93 15.03
N VAL A 27 -12.28 -7.65 15.58
CA VAL A 27 -11.91 -8.03 16.96
C VAL A 27 -12.87 -7.44 18.02
N THR A 28 -13.55 -6.33 17.71
CA THR A 28 -14.61 -5.75 18.55
C THR A 28 -15.77 -6.72 18.80
N LYS A 29 -16.05 -7.65 17.87
CA LYS A 29 -17.05 -8.72 18.06
C LYS A 29 -16.57 -9.86 18.98
N GLN A 30 -15.26 -10.02 19.18
CA GLN A 30 -14.73 -10.86 20.25
C GLN A 30 -14.85 -10.13 21.59
N ALA A 31 -14.57 -8.82 21.61
CA ALA A 31 -14.61 -7.98 22.80
C ALA A 31 -16.01 -7.88 23.45
N GLU A 32 -17.09 -8.08 22.70
CA GLU A 32 -18.47 -8.25 23.21
C GLU A 32 -18.66 -9.44 24.18
N LYS A 33 -17.68 -10.35 24.26
CA LYS A 33 -17.67 -11.51 25.19
C LYS A 33 -16.42 -11.59 26.04
N THR A 34 -15.28 -11.31 25.42
CA THR A 34 -13.93 -11.40 26.00
C THR A 34 -13.25 -10.05 25.78
N PRO A 35 -13.49 -9.02 26.64
CA PRO A 35 -13.09 -7.64 26.35
C PRO A 35 -11.60 -7.49 26.01
N TYR A 36 -10.74 -8.23 26.72
CA TYR A 36 -9.32 -8.36 26.44
C TYR A 36 -8.80 -9.71 26.93
N THR A 37 -7.63 -10.10 26.42
CA THR A 37 -6.86 -11.25 26.88
C THR A 37 -5.44 -10.78 27.24
N VAL A 38 -4.94 -11.20 28.40
CA VAL A 38 -3.55 -10.91 28.82
C VAL A 38 -2.59 -11.76 27.98
N LEU A 39 -1.56 -11.12 27.42
CA LEU A 39 -0.53 -11.77 26.61
C LEU A 39 0.27 -12.77 27.45
N LYS A 40 0.44 -13.98 26.90
CA LYS A 40 1.46 -14.94 27.34
C LYS A 40 2.71 -14.76 26.50
N LYS A 41 3.79 -15.48 26.83
CA LYS A 41 5.02 -15.45 26.03
C LYS A 41 4.74 -15.91 24.60
N GLU A 42 3.93 -16.95 24.42
CA GLU A 42 3.60 -17.57 23.13
C GLU A 42 2.92 -16.58 22.17
N ASP A 43 2.15 -15.62 22.69
CA ASP A 43 1.46 -14.60 21.91
C ASP A 43 2.40 -13.53 21.30
N LEU A 44 3.69 -13.58 21.68
CA LEU A 44 4.77 -12.72 21.21
C LEU A 44 5.61 -13.35 20.08
N LYS A 45 5.27 -14.56 19.60
CA LYS A 45 5.97 -15.19 18.47
C LYS A 45 5.73 -14.43 17.15
N TRP A 46 6.80 -14.21 16.40
CA TRP A 46 6.75 -13.87 14.98
C TRP A 46 6.01 -14.97 14.21
N GLN A 47 5.14 -14.55 13.29
CA GLN A 47 4.30 -15.45 12.49
C GLN A 47 4.93 -15.74 11.12
N ALA A 48 5.85 -14.87 10.67
CA ALA A 48 6.67 -14.97 9.47
C ALA A 48 5.91 -15.52 8.26
N HIS A 49 4.73 -14.95 8.01
CA HIS A 49 3.76 -15.54 7.09
C HIS A 49 4.30 -15.67 5.66
N GLN A 50 3.98 -16.78 5.00
CA GLN A 50 4.45 -17.13 3.65
C GLN A 50 3.53 -16.61 2.52
N TYR A 51 2.78 -15.54 2.80
CA TYR A 51 1.89 -14.86 1.86
C TYR A 51 2.10 -13.34 1.92
N THR A 52 1.17 -12.53 1.40
CA THR A 52 1.30 -11.06 1.54
C THR A 52 1.05 -10.65 3.00
N SER A 53 2.10 -10.34 3.75
CA SER A 53 2.00 -9.85 5.13
C SER A 53 2.97 -8.73 5.44
N VAL A 54 2.66 -7.93 6.46
CA VAL A 54 3.60 -7.05 7.13
C VAL A 54 3.47 -7.27 8.65
N GLU A 55 4.55 -7.66 9.29
CA GLU A 55 4.68 -7.84 10.74
C GLU A 55 5.62 -6.75 11.26
N THR A 56 5.18 -5.96 12.24
CA THR A 56 5.99 -4.88 12.82
C THR A 56 6.01 -4.95 14.34
N GLN A 57 7.20 -4.78 14.91
CA GLN A 57 7.39 -4.57 16.34
C GLN A 57 7.91 -3.15 16.54
N THR A 58 7.07 -2.29 17.12
CA THR A 58 7.30 -0.85 17.31
C THR A 58 7.42 -0.54 18.79
N PHE A 59 8.48 0.18 19.15
CA PHE A 59 8.86 0.49 20.52
C PHE A 59 8.93 2.02 20.68
N TYR A 60 7.90 2.61 21.27
CA TYR A 60 7.80 4.05 21.49
C TYR A 60 8.37 4.44 22.86
N ILE A 61 9.04 5.59 22.93
CA ILE A 61 9.87 6.03 24.05
C ILE A 61 9.50 7.46 24.45
N MET A 62 9.25 7.66 25.74
CA MET A 62 9.08 8.95 26.39
C MET A 62 10.07 9.02 27.56
N ALA A 63 11.26 9.54 27.28
CA ALA A 63 12.36 9.57 28.23
C ALA A 63 12.14 10.61 29.34
N ASP A 64 12.71 10.36 30.53
CA ASP A 64 12.55 11.24 31.71
C ASP A 64 13.22 12.61 31.51
N ASN A 65 14.16 12.72 30.56
CA ASN A 65 14.76 13.99 30.12
C ASN A 65 13.93 14.76 29.08
N GLY A 66 12.74 14.26 28.72
CA GLY A 66 11.84 14.87 27.75
C GLY A 66 12.05 14.45 26.29
N ALA A 67 13.05 13.61 25.98
CA ALA A 67 13.24 13.10 24.62
C ALA A 67 12.09 12.15 24.20
N LEU A 68 11.55 12.39 23.01
CA LEU A 68 10.55 11.53 22.36
C LEU A 68 11.23 10.78 21.20
N ALA A 69 11.12 9.46 21.21
CA ALA A 69 11.74 8.61 20.19
C ALA A 69 10.90 7.35 19.92
N TRP A 70 11.22 6.64 18.85
CA TRP A 70 10.81 5.24 18.67
C TRP A 70 11.79 4.46 17.81
N VAL A 71 11.79 3.15 17.97
CA VAL A 71 12.47 2.20 17.09
C VAL A 71 11.49 1.12 16.63
N GLN A 72 11.68 0.59 15.43
CA GLN A 72 10.77 -0.40 14.85
C GLN A 72 11.51 -1.40 13.97
N VAL A 73 11.16 -2.68 14.10
CA VAL A 73 11.50 -3.72 13.13
C VAL A 73 10.29 -3.98 12.24
N ILE A 74 10.51 -4.00 10.92
CA ILE A 74 9.52 -4.42 9.93
C ILE A 74 10.01 -5.72 9.28
N TYR A 75 9.19 -6.77 9.33
CA TYR A 75 9.27 -7.95 8.47
C TYR A 75 8.11 -7.88 7.46
N SER A 76 8.43 -7.73 6.18
CA SER A 76 7.43 -7.60 5.10
C SER A 76 7.61 -8.73 4.09
N ASN A 77 6.56 -9.49 3.81
CA ASN A 77 6.54 -10.49 2.75
C ASN A 77 5.59 -10.06 1.64
N VAL A 78 6.11 -9.87 0.43
CA VAL A 78 5.31 -9.54 -0.75
C VAL A 78 4.97 -10.83 -1.50
N ALA A 79 3.70 -11.25 -1.38
CA ALA A 79 3.09 -12.36 -2.09
C ALA A 79 3.76 -13.75 -1.91
N GLY A 80 4.57 -13.95 -0.87
CA GLY A 80 5.35 -15.18 -0.67
C GLY A 80 6.60 -15.27 -1.57
N LEU A 81 6.97 -14.18 -2.27
CA LEU A 81 8.04 -14.16 -3.27
C LEU A 81 9.24 -13.32 -2.85
N HIS A 82 9.01 -12.22 -2.12
CA HIS A 82 10.06 -11.28 -1.72
C HIS A 82 9.84 -10.83 -0.27
N THR A 83 10.71 -11.32 0.61
CA THR A 83 10.82 -10.83 1.99
C THR A 83 11.76 -9.63 2.02
N THR A 84 11.35 -8.53 2.66
CA THR A 84 12.18 -7.37 2.95
C THR A 84 12.09 -7.01 4.42
N CYS A 85 13.25 -6.81 5.05
CA CYS A 85 13.34 -6.41 6.45
C CYS A 85 13.92 -4.99 6.56
N GLN A 86 13.40 -4.18 7.48
CA GLN A 86 13.89 -2.82 7.76
C GLN A 86 13.99 -2.62 9.28
N PHE A 87 15.01 -1.89 9.71
CA PHE A 87 15.07 -1.27 11.02
C PHE A 87 14.87 0.23 10.87
N ASN A 88 13.95 0.77 11.64
CA ASN A 88 13.63 2.19 11.66
C ASN A 88 13.97 2.77 13.04
N SER A 89 14.57 3.95 13.08
CA SER A 89 14.83 4.67 14.33
C SER A 89 14.56 6.16 14.16
N LYS A 90 13.77 6.74 15.07
CA LYS A 90 13.38 8.16 15.05
C LYS A 90 13.60 8.82 16.40
N ILE A 91 14.21 10.01 16.40
CA ILE A 91 14.26 10.94 17.53
C ILE A 91 13.66 12.27 17.06
N TYR A 92 12.65 12.78 17.75
CA TYR A 92 11.97 14.02 17.37
C TYR A 92 12.70 15.25 17.92
N SER A 93 12.89 16.27 17.06
CA SER A 93 13.04 17.65 17.55
C SER A 93 11.65 18.16 17.94
N LEU A 94 11.40 18.27 19.23
CA LEU A 94 10.12 18.74 19.79
C LEU A 94 9.95 20.26 19.70
N ALA A 95 11.05 21.02 19.72
CA ALA A 95 11.03 22.46 19.45
C ALA A 95 10.82 22.76 17.94
N GLY A 96 11.29 21.87 17.06
CA GLY A 96 11.29 22.09 15.61
C GLY A 96 12.24 23.20 15.17
N ASP A 97 13.33 23.37 15.93
CA ASP A 97 14.52 24.17 15.64
C ASP A 97 15.54 23.42 14.77
N ALA A 98 15.54 22.09 14.88
CA ALA A 98 16.32 21.13 14.11
C ALA A 98 15.39 20.15 13.36
N PRO A 99 15.86 19.47 12.29
CA PRO A 99 15.14 18.33 11.72
C PRO A 99 15.03 17.18 12.72
N HIS A 100 14.11 16.25 12.47
CA HIS A 100 14.07 14.97 13.18
C HIS A 100 15.24 14.09 12.74
N ILE A 101 15.83 13.35 13.68
CA ILE A 101 16.83 12.33 13.37
C ILE A 101 16.07 11.07 12.99
N TRP A 102 16.15 10.67 11.72
CA TRP A 102 15.34 9.59 11.13
C TRP A 102 16.20 8.71 10.24
N HIS A 103 16.19 7.41 10.53
CA HIS A 103 16.90 6.38 9.77
C HIS A 103 15.94 5.23 9.46
N SER A 104 16.04 4.71 8.23
CA SER A 104 15.33 3.53 7.76
C SER A 104 16.34 2.65 7.03
N ASP A 105 16.90 1.70 7.76
CA ASP A 105 18.05 0.90 7.38
C ASP A 105 17.62 -0.52 6.96
N THR A 106 18.03 -0.96 5.77
CA THR A 106 17.65 -2.27 5.23
C THR A 106 18.44 -3.40 5.90
N LEU A 107 17.72 -4.35 6.49
CA LEU A 107 18.33 -5.48 7.22
C LEU A 107 18.64 -6.64 6.27
N SER A 108 19.90 -7.08 6.29
CA SER A 108 20.43 -8.20 5.48
C SER A 108 20.59 -9.47 6.31
N ASN A 109 20.55 -10.63 5.65
CA ASN A 109 20.73 -11.95 6.27
C ASN A 109 19.86 -12.18 7.53
N HIS A 110 18.59 -11.78 7.46
CA HIS A 110 17.66 -11.91 8.58
C HIS A 110 17.40 -13.36 8.97
N MET A 111 17.16 -13.59 10.25
CA MET A 111 16.82 -14.88 10.84
C MET A 111 15.93 -14.70 12.08
N PHE A 112 15.22 -15.77 12.45
CA PHE A 112 14.55 -15.88 13.74
C PHE A 112 15.33 -16.84 14.64
N ASP A 113 15.11 -16.77 15.96
CA ASP A 113 15.48 -17.89 16.83
C ASP A 113 14.58 -19.12 16.58
N PRO A 114 14.96 -20.35 16.99
CA PRO A 114 14.18 -21.56 16.69
C PRO A 114 12.74 -21.53 17.21
N ASP A 115 12.48 -20.70 18.22
CA ASP A 115 11.18 -20.51 18.84
C ASP A 115 10.37 -19.31 18.28
N MET A 116 10.90 -18.55 17.33
CA MET A 116 10.26 -17.37 16.73
C MET A 116 9.96 -16.21 17.72
N TYR A 117 10.65 -16.12 18.86
CA TYR A 117 10.54 -15.01 19.81
C TYR A 117 11.46 -13.83 19.47
N SER A 118 12.61 -14.11 18.88
CA SER A 118 13.68 -13.15 18.60
C SER A 118 13.95 -13.02 17.10
N PHE A 119 14.42 -11.85 16.69
CA PHE A 119 14.79 -11.54 15.32
C PHE A 119 16.25 -11.06 15.27
N GLY A 120 17.05 -11.63 14.39
CA GLY A 120 18.43 -11.21 14.11
C GLY A 120 18.63 -10.85 12.64
N ALA A 121 19.63 -10.02 12.36
CA ALA A 121 20.12 -9.69 11.02
C ALA A 121 21.58 -9.20 11.13
N ASP A 122 22.25 -8.94 10.00
CA ASP A 122 23.61 -8.37 10.02
C ASP A 122 23.63 -7.07 10.84
N ASN A 123 24.48 -7.03 11.88
CA ASN A 123 24.61 -5.93 12.83
C ASN A 123 23.32 -5.53 13.59
N PHE A 124 22.30 -6.41 13.64
CA PHE A 124 21.03 -6.14 14.32
C PHE A 124 20.53 -7.33 15.16
N ALA A 125 20.03 -7.06 16.36
CA ALA A 125 19.34 -8.04 17.20
C ALA A 125 18.16 -7.41 17.95
N LEU A 126 17.02 -8.10 17.89
CA LEU A 126 15.84 -7.90 18.73
C LEU A 126 15.60 -9.21 19.49
N THR A 127 15.79 -9.19 20.81
CA THR A 127 15.78 -10.39 21.65
C THR A 127 14.75 -10.28 22.75
N LEU A 128 13.88 -11.27 22.89
CA LEU A 128 13.00 -11.44 24.05
C LEU A 128 13.73 -12.28 25.11
N ASN A 129 13.62 -11.91 26.39
CA ASN A 129 14.19 -12.69 27.49
C ASN A 129 13.48 -14.06 27.71
N GLU A 130 14.07 -14.90 28.55
CA GLU A 130 13.53 -16.23 28.85
C GLU A 130 12.14 -16.15 29.51
N GLU A 131 11.91 -15.13 30.34
CA GLU A 131 10.66 -14.90 31.05
C GLU A 131 9.54 -14.31 30.17
N GLY A 132 9.86 -13.76 28.99
CA GLY A 132 8.88 -13.12 28.11
C GLY A 132 8.43 -11.71 28.55
N THR A 133 9.20 -11.07 29.43
CA THR A 133 8.88 -9.79 30.10
C THR A 133 9.74 -8.60 29.67
N ALA A 134 10.82 -8.83 28.92
CA ALA A 134 11.72 -7.76 28.47
C ALA A 134 12.28 -8.01 27.06
N TYR A 135 12.21 -6.97 26.22
CA TYR A 135 12.87 -6.94 24.91
C TYR A 135 14.17 -6.13 24.98
N THR A 136 15.24 -6.62 24.35
CA THR A 136 16.45 -5.85 24.07
C THR A 136 16.56 -5.57 22.56
N VAL A 137 16.76 -4.31 22.18
CA VAL A 137 16.99 -3.85 20.80
C VAL A 137 18.43 -3.36 20.67
N LYS A 138 19.21 -4.00 19.79
CA LYS A 138 20.59 -3.64 19.48
C LYS A 138 20.76 -3.45 17.98
N SER A 139 21.23 -2.28 17.57
CA SER A 139 21.57 -1.97 16.18
C SER A 139 22.93 -1.31 16.08
N ALA A 140 23.78 -1.86 15.23
CA ALA A 140 25.00 -1.23 14.71
C ALA A 140 24.97 -1.18 13.17
N VAL A 141 23.77 -1.17 12.58
CA VAL A 141 23.56 -1.13 11.12
C VAL A 141 23.96 0.23 10.54
N ASN A 142 23.79 1.30 11.32
CA ASN A 142 24.10 2.67 10.93
C ASN A 142 24.96 3.35 12.02
N GLU A 143 26.14 3.85 11.65
CA GLU A 143 27.06 4.54 12.58
C GLU A 143 26.49 5.86 13.14
N ASP A 144 25.43 6.40 12.53
CA ASP A 144 24.69 7.57 13.02
C ASP A 144 23.44 7.21 13.84
N SER A 145 23.13 5.93 13.99
CA SER A 145 22.04 5.43 14.84
C SER A 145 22.43 4.10 15.48
N LEU A 146 23.42 4.16 16.38
CA LEU A 146 23.82 3.03 17.20
C LEU A 146 22.80 2.89 18.35
N VAL A 147 21.99 1.84 18.31
CA VAL A 147 20.89 1.60 19.26
C VAL A 147 21.29 0.51 20.25
N ASN A 148 21.07 0.76 21.53
CA ASN A 148 21.16 -0.26 22.58
C ASN A 148 20.12 0.06 23.66
N LEU A 149 18.93 -0.53 23.55
CA LEU A 149 17.76 -0.25 24.39
C LEU A 149 17.19 -1.53 25.00
N THR A 150 16.67 -1.44 26.21
CA THR A 150 15.90 -2.49 26.87
C THR A 150 14.54 -1.95 27.26
N PHE A 151 13.48 -2.71 26.95
CA PHE A 151 12.09 -2.44 27.31
C PHE A 151 11.61 -3.54 28.25
N THR A 152 11.43 -3.22 29.52
CA THR A 152 10.94 -4.16 30.54
C THR A 152 9.49 -3.86 30.86
N GLN A 153 8.61 -4.85 30.71
CA GLN A 153 7.18 -4.74 31.00
C GLN A 153 6.93 -4.34 32.47
N GLN A 154 6.14 -3.28 32.70
CA GLN A 154 5.74 -2.83 34.04
C GLN A 154 4.28 -3.17 34.38
N ALA A 155 3.43 -3.35 33.37
CA ALA A 155 2.05 -3.78 33.52
C ALA A 155 1.73 -4.87 32.48
N PRO A 156 0.79 -5.80 32.75
CA PRO A 156 0.50 -6.92 31.87
C PRO A 156 0.24 -6.50 30.42
N GLY A 157 0.99 -7.10 29.50
CA GLY A 157 0.71 -6.99 28.07
C GLY A 157 -0.66 -7.57 27.72
N LEU A 158 -1.31 -7.06 26.69
CA LEU A 158 -2.67 -7.46 26.32
C LEU A 158 -2.98 -7.40 24.82
N VAL A 159 -3.99 -8.16 24.43
CA VAL A 159 -4.76 -8.01 23.19
C VAL A 159 -6.21 -7.68 23.54
N ILE A 160 -6.91 -6.94 22.68
CA ILE A 160 -8.37 -6.79 22.78
C ILE A 160 -9.04 -8.01 22.14
N GLY A 161 -10.20 -8.43 22.65
CA GLY A 161 -10.81 -9.69 22.23
C GLY A 161 -10.10 -10.93 22.79
N GLU A 162 -10.31 -12.05 22.12
CA GLU A 162 -9.71 -13.36 22.42
C GLU A 162 -8.27 -13.48 21.91
N ASN A 163 -7.94 -12.81 20.80
CA ASN A 163 -6.63 -12.97 20.14
C ASN A 163 -6.06 -11.70 19.46
N GLY A 164 -6.69 -10.54 19.64
CA GLY A 164 -6.25 -9.27 19.04
C GLY A 164 -6.52 -9.12 17.55
N THR A 165 -7.13 -10.13 16.91
CA THR A 165 -7.15 -10.26 15.44
C THR A 165 -8.54 -10.01 14.85
N SER A 166 -8.61 -9.06 13.92
CA SER A 166 -9.73 -8.91 12.98
C SER A 166 -9.43 -9.70 11.71
N TYR A 167 -10.43 -10.38 11.15
CA TYR A 167 -10.28 -11.17 9.92
C TYR A 167 -11.06 -10.56 8.76
N PHE A 168 -10.59 -10.77 7.53
CA PHE A 168 -11.19 -10.26 6.30
C PHE A 168 -11.51 -11.42 5.37
N GLY A 169 -12.78 -11.57 5.00
CA GLY A 169 -13.27 -12.63 4.13
C GLY A 169 -14.79 -12.73 4.13
N THR A 170 -15.38 -13.08 2.98
CA THR A 170 -16.80 -13.46 2.89
C THR A 170 -17.08 -14.89 3.36
N ASP A 171 -16.05 -15.64 3.71
CA ASP A 171 -16.12 -16.94 4.37
C ASP A 171 -15.29 -16.85 5.68
N PRO A 172 -15.94 -16.73 6.85
CA PRO A 172 -15.25 -16.66 8.14
C PRO A 172 -14.41 -17.91 8.48
N ALA A 173 -14.63 -19.06 7.83
CA ALA A 173 -13.80 -20.24 8.01
C ALA A 173 -12.52 -20.22 7.16
N ASN A 174 -12.47 -19.38 6.11
CA ASN A 174 -11.34 -19.23 5.19
C ASN A 174 -11.03 -17.75 4.90
N PRO A 175 -10.65 -16.95 5.91
CA PRO A 175 -10.32 -15.54 5.72
C PRO A 175 -9.10 -15.36 4.82
N TRP A 176 -9.12 -14.34 3.96
CA TRP A 176 -8.05 -14.01 3.01
C TRP A 176 -7.11 -12.90 3.50
N GLY A 177 -7.37 -12.35 4.67
CA GLY A 177 -6.55 -11.33 5.30
C GLY A 177 -6.84 -11.21 6.80
N SER A 178 -5.90 -10.59 7.52
CA SER A 178 -5.96 -10.42 8.97
C SER A 178 -5.36 -9.08 9.37
N MET A 179 -5.78 -8.57 10.52
CA MET A 179 -5.17 -7.44 11.22
C MET A 179 -5.14 -7.74 12.72
N ARG A 180 -3.95 -7.99 13.29
CA ARG A 180 -3.74 -8.24 14.71
C ARG A 180 -2.94 -7.11 15.35
N HIS A 181 -3.34 -6.71 16.55
CA HIS A 181 -2.55 -5.82 17.41
C HIS A 181 -2.41 -6.39 18.82
N ALA A 182 -1.18 -6.39 19.34
CA ALA A 182 -0.81 -6.80 20.69
C ALA A 182 0.08 -5.72 21.32
N PHE A 183 -0.12 -5.42 22.61
CA PHE A 183 0.49 -4.25 23.24
C PHE A 183 1.13 -4.58 24.60
N TRP A 184 2.23 -3.91 24.95
CA TRP A 184 2.60 -3.70 26.36
C TRP A 184 2.34 -2.21 26.69
N PRO A 185 1.26 -1.87 27.43
CA PRO A 185 0.85 -0.48 27.61
C PRO A 185 1.83 0.39 28.40
N ARG A 186 2.63 -0.24 29.29
CA ARG A 186 3.59 0.43 30.15
C ARG A 186 4.86 -0.41 30.27
N CYS A 187 5.99 0.17 29.86
CA CYS A 187 7.33 -0.40 29.98
C CYS A 187 8.25 0.60 30.68
N LEU A 188 9.21 0.09 31.45
CA LEU A 188 10.45 0.79 31.73
C LEU A 188 11.33 0.72 30.48
N VAL A 189 11.88 1.85 30.05
CA VAL A 189 12.94 1.92 29.03
C VAL A 189 14.25 2.25 29.72
N GLU A 190 15.32 1.56 29.33
CA GLU A 190 16.70 1.91 29.70
C GLU A 190 17.62 1.76 28.48
N GLY A 191 18.71 2.54 28.42
CA GLY A 191 19.69 2.50 27.34
C GLY A 191 19.68 3.76 26.46
N THR A 192 20.27 3.67 25.27
CA THR A 192 20.65 4.82 24.46
C THR A 192 20.41 4.64 22.96
N ILE A 193 20.28 5.77 22.25
CA ILE A 193 20.62 5.88 20.83
C ILE A 193 21.79 6.87 20.69
N THR A 194 22.83 6.49 19.96
CA THR A 194 24.02 7.32 19.72
C THR A 194 24.14 7.69 18.25
N THR A 195 24.23 8.99 17.99
CA THR A 195 24.55 9.57 16.69
C THR A 195 26.00 10.07 16.68
N LYS A 196 26.52 10.52 15.53
CA LYS A 196 27.87 11.10 15.43
C LYS A 196 28.05 12.37 16.25
N GLU A 197 26.96 13.08 16.55
CA GLU A 197 26.98 14.32 17.33
C GLU A 197 26.74 14.08 18.83
N LYS A 198 25.87 13.12 19.18
CA LYS A 198 25.36 12.99 20.56
C LYS A 198 24.85 11.59 20.90
N THR A 199 25.13 11.15 22.13
CA THR A 199 24.39 10.07 22.79
C THR A 199 23.13 10.61 23.46
N TYR A 200 21.99 10.02 23.15
CA TYR A 200 20.71 10.26 23.78
C TYR A 200 20.47 9.16 24.82
N ASP A 201 20.49 9.52 26.10
CA ASP A 201 19.91 8.69 27.16
C ASP A 201 18.39 8.66 26.96
N LEU A 202 17.83 7.46 26.87
CA LEU A 202 16.42 7.22 26.61
C LEU A 202 15.73 6.49 27.77
N LYS A 203 16.33 6.53 28.97
CA LYS A 203 15.68 6.07 30.20
C LYS A 203 14.34 6.79 30.43
N GLY A 204 13.29 6.04 30.71
CA GLY A 204 11.95 6.58 31.01
C GLY A 204 10.83 5.56 30.79
N ARG A 205 9.69 6.03 30.26
CA ARG A 205 8.51 5.20 29.97
C ARG A 205 8.46 4.79 28.50
N GLY A 206 7.94 3.59 28.24
CA GLY A 206 7.78 3.06 26.90
C GLY A 206 6.45 2.35 26.66
N PHE A 207 6.09 2.25 25.38
CA PHE A 207 4.92 1.53 24.88
C PHE A 207 5.37 0.63 23.73
N TYR A 208 5.02 -0.65 23.80
CA TYR A 208 5.33 -1.63 22.74
C TYR A 208 4.06 -2.03 22.00
N SER A 209 4.16 -2.08 20.68
CA SER A 209 3.10 -2.49 19.76
C SER A 209 3.62 -3.53 18.78
N PHE A 210 3.06 -4.73 18.82
CA PHE A 210 3.26 -5.79 17.83
C PHE A 210 2.04 -5.87 16.93
N ALA A 211 2.19 -5.45 15.68
CA ALA A 211 1.16 -5.50 14.66
C ALA A 211 1.46 -6.59 13.61
N LEU A 212 0.42 -7.26 13.13
CA LEU A 212 0.46 -8.14 11.97
C LEU A 212 -0.71 -7.79 11.04
N GLN A 213 -0.38 -7.40 9.82
CA GLN A 213 -1.32 -7.18 8.73
C GLN A 213 -1.11 -8.25 7.65
N GLY A 214 -1.96 -9.28 7.62
CA GLY A 214 -1.94 -10.36 6.63
C GLY A 214 -2.54 -9.97 5.27
N MET A 215 -2.39 -8.72 4.82
CA MET A 215 -2.91 -8.22 3.53
C MET A 215 -2.22 -6.90 3.12
N LYS A 216 -2.66 -6.30 2.00
CA LYS A 216 -2.17 -4.98 1.56
C LYS A 216 -2.74 -3.84 2.42
N PRO A 217 -1.97 -2.79 2.78
CA PRO A 217 -2.46 -1.71 3.65
C PRO A 217 -3.74 -1.02 3.16
N HIS A 218 -3.80 -0.70 1.86
CA HIS A 218 -4.93 -0.02 1.22
C HIS A 218 -6.19 -0.91 1.05
N HIS A 219 -6.10 -2.22 1.34
CA HIS A 219 -7.27 -3.10 1.45
C HIS A 219 -7.69 -3.31 2.91
N ALA A 220 -6.78 -3.14 3.89
CA ALA A 220 -7.09 -3.29 5.30
C ALA A 220 -7.79 -2.05 5.89
N ALA A 221 -7.30 -0.84 5.57
CA ALA A 221 -7.78 0.41 6.15
C ALA A 221 -7.85 1.58 5.14
N SER A 222 -8.75 2.52 5.40
CA SER A 222 -8.86 3.84 4.74
C SER A 222 -8.37 4.99 5.63
N ARG A 223 -8.49 4.84 6.96
CA ARG A 223 -8.04 5.79 7.99
C ARG A 223 -7.57 5.03 9.24
N TRP A 224 -6.60 5.60 9.96
CA TRP A 224 -6.28 5.24 11.35
C TRP A 224 -6.27 6.47 12.26
N ASN A 225 -6.56 6.24 13.54
CA ASN A 225 -6.25 7.12 14.67
C ASN A 225 -5.46 6.30 15.70
N PHE A 226 -4.35 6.82 16.21
CA PHE A 226 -3.54 6.19 17.26
C PHE A 226 -3.24 7.19 18.38
N VAL A 227 -3.20 6.72 19.62
CA VAL A 227 -2.66 7.45 20.76
C VAL A 227 -1.92 6.53 21.71
N ASN A 228 -0.80 7.05 22.22
CA ASN A 228 -0.04 6.53 23.34
C ASN A 228 0.17 7.72 24.31
N PHE A 229 -0.45 7.66 25.48
CA PHE A 229 -0.31 8.64 26.55
C PHE A 229 0.40 8.00 27.75
N GLN A 230 1.40 8.69 28.30
CA GLN A 230 2.18 8.23 29.45
C GLN A 230 2.34 9.35 30.48
N SER A 231 1.88 9.10 31.70
CA SER A 231 2.02 9.99 32.85
C SER A 231 2.71 9.25 34.03
N PRO A 232 3.04 9.93 35.15
CA PRO A 232 3.67 9.31 36.32
C PRO A 232 3.04 8.00 36.82
N SER A 233 1.71 7.85 36.82
CA SER A 233 1.01 6.59 37.17
C SER A 233 0.25 5.94 35.99
N TYR A 234 -0.38 6.72 35.09
CA TYR A 234 -1.22 6.16 34.01
C TYR A 234 -0.46 5.91 32.70
N SER A 235 -0.94 4.90 31.97
CA SER A 235 -0.72 4.72 30.53
C SER A 235 -2.07 4.54 29.85
N ALA A 236 -2.40 5.36 28.86
CA ALA A 236 -3.65 5.24 28.10
C ALA A 236 -3.36 5.14 26.61
N PHE A 237 -4.01 4.20 25.92
CA PHE A 237 -3.78 3.97 24.50
C PHE A 237 -5.06 3.63 23.73
N MET A 238 -5.03 3.93 22.44
CA MET A 238 -6.09 3.57 21.51
C MET A 238 -5.49 3.40 20.12
N MET A 239 -5.98 2.42 19.38
CA MET A 239 -5.71 2.22 17.96
C MET A 239 -7.05 1.93 17.28
N GLU A 240 -7.50 2.88 16.46
CA GLU A 240 -8.74 2.80 15.73
C GLU A 240 -8.45 2.81 14.23
N PHE A 241 -9.03 1.88 13.48
CA PHE A 241 -9.02 1.94 12.02
C PHE A 241 -10.42 1.90 11.44
N THR A 242 -10.60 2.61 10.32
CA THR A 242 -11.77 2.47 9.45
C THR A 242 -11.37 1.64 8.25
N THR A 243 -12.10 0.57 7.91
CA THR A 243 -11.84 -0.22 6.70
C THR A 243 -12.03 0.63 5.42
N PRO A 244 -11.60 0.16 4.24
CA PRO A 244 -12.08 0.71 2.98
C PRO A 244 -13.61 0.53 2.82
N PRO A 245 -14.24 1.27 1.89
CA PRO A 245 -15.64 1.08 1.50
C PRO A 245 -15.98 -0.37 1.08
N SER A 246 -14.99 -1.15 0.61
CA SER A 246 -15.12 -2.57 0.28
C SER A 246 -15.76 -3.39 1.41
N TYR A 247 -15.43 -3.06 2.66
CA TYR A 247 -15.88 -3.74 3.88
C TYR A 247 -16.85 -2.86 4.69
N GLY A 248 -17.64 -2.01 4.01
CA GLY A 248 -18.67 -1.18 4.63
C GLY A 248 -18.18 0.10 5.33
N SER A 249 -16.88 0.41 5.28
CA SER A 249 -16.24 1.44 6.14
C SER A 249 -16.43 1.16 7.65
N THR A 250 -16.41 -0.12 8.04
CA THR A 250 -16.49 -0.57 9.43
C THR A 250 -15.38 0.07 10.27
N VAL A 251 -15.72 0.56 11.46
CA VAL A 251 -14.75 1.05 12.43
C VAL A 251 -14.37 -0.09 13.38
N VAL A 252 -13.07 -0.29 13.58
CA VAL A 252 -12.50 -1.25 14.51
C VAL A 252 -11.64 -0.46 15.49
N ASN A 253 -12.08 -0.36 16.74
CA ASN A 253 -11.39 0.37 17.80
C ASN A 253 -10.90 -0.61 18.88
N VAL A 254 -9.61 -0.53 19.23
CA VAL A 254 -9.00 -1.26 20.34
C VAL A 254 -8.27 -0.27 21.25
N GLY A 255 -8.37 -0.42 22.57
CA GLY A 255 -7.74 0.53 23.49
C GLY A 255 -7.79 0.08 24.94
N GLY A 256 -7.01 0.75 25.79
CA GLY A 256 -6.91 0.43 27.20
C GLY A 256 -6.30 1.54 28.04
N ILE A 257 -6.51 1.42 29.35
CA ILE A 257 -5.97 2.28 30.39
C ILE A 257 -5.37 1.39 31.47
N VAL A 258 -4.07 1.58 31.69
CA VAL A 258 -3.28 1.00 32.77
C VAL A 258 -3.00 2.08 33.79
N LYS A 259 -2.97 1.69 35.07
CA LYS A 259 -2.42 2.48 36.17
C LYS A 259 -1.39 1.64 36.89
N ASP A 260 -0.17 2.15 36.98
CA ASP A 260 1.00 1.47 37.55
C ASP A 260 1.19 0.06 36.95
N ASP A 261 0.84 -0.99 37.70
CA ASP A 261 0.96 -2.41 37.34
C ASP A 261 -0.37 -3.03 36.83
N LYS A 262 -1.48 -2.28 36.79
CA LYS A 262 -2.84 -2.82 36.64
C LYS A 262 -3.59 -2.30 35.42
N ILE A 263 -4.27 -3.20 34.71
CA ILE A 263 -5.23 -2.87 33.66
C ILE A 263 -6.56 -2.45 34.32
N LEU A 264 -6.83 -1.14 34.37
CA LEU A 264 -8.14 -0.64 34.81
C LEU A 264 -9.18 -0.95 33.73
N TYR A 265 -8.88 -0.59 32.48
CA TYR A 265 -9.74 -0.82 31.33
C TYR A 265 -8.96 -1.38 30.14
N ALA A 266 -9.58 -2.29 29.39
CA ALA A 266 -9.14 -2.70 28.07
C ALA A 266 -10.35 -3.26 27.31
N GLY A 267 -10.61 -2.77 26.10
CA GLY A 267 -11.76 -3.15 25.31
C GLY A 267 -11.90 -2.35 24.00
N SER A 268 -13.11 -2.41 23.44
CA SER A 268 -13.48 -1.74 22.18
C SER A 268 -14.53 -0.63 22.33
N THR A 269 -15.03 -0.35 23.53
CA THR A 269 -15.97 0.76 23.79
C THR A 269 -15.22 2.08 23.96
N ASN A 270 -14.51 2.47 22.90
CA ASN A 270 -13.69 3.69 22.84
C ASN A 270 -14.02 4.50 21.58
N SER A 271 -13.64 5.77 21.55
CA SER A 271 -13.79 6.64 20.37
C SER A 271 -12.66 7.65 20.20
N ALA A 272 -12.32 7.94 18.94
CA ALA A 272 -11.36 8.98 18.55
C ALA A 272 -12.02 10.05 17.68
N GLU A 273 -12.30 11.21 18.26
CA GLU A 273 -13.01 12.32 17.60
C GLU A 273 -12.04 13.45 17.20
N HIS A 274 -12.02 13.81 15.92
CA HIS A 274 -11.36 15.03 15.44
C HIS A 274 -12.33 16.21 15.60
N VAL A 275 -12.29 16.86 16.76
CA VAL A 275 -13.21 17.95 17.15
C VAL A 275 -13.01 19.19 16.27
N GLU A 276 -11.76 19.51 15.95
CA GLU A 276 -11.41 20.54 14.96
C GLU A 276 -10.39 19.99 13.96
N THR A 277 -10.49 20.43 12.70
CA THR A 277 -9.55 20.07 11.63
C THR A 277 -9.16 21.27 10.76
N ASN A 278 -7.94 21.26 10.24
CA ASN A 278 -7.51 22.06 9.09
C ASN A 278 -7.58 21.23 7.81
N THR A 279 -7.72 21.87 6.65
CA THR A 279 -7.34 21.24 5.37
C THR A 279 -5.84 21.43 5.16
N ASP A 280 -5.10 20.34 4.95
CA ASP A 280 -3.68 20.41 4.56
C ASP A 280 -3.55 20.93 3.12
N SER A 281 -2.78 22.00 2.95
CA SER A 281 -2.61 22.72 1.70
C SER A 281 -1.85 21.97 0.59
N GLU A 282 -1.22 20.82 0.89
CA GLU A 282 -0.45 20.04 -0.09
C GLU A 282 -1.17 18.77 -0.57
N ASN A 283 -2.14 18.24 0.18
CA ASN A 283 -2.76 16.95 -0.12
C ASN A 283 -4.28 16.86 0.11
N ASP A 284 -4.91 17.94 0.59
CA ASP A 284 -6.36 18.09 0.83
C ASP A 284 -6.94 17.31 2.04
N TRP A 285 -6.12 16.67 2.89
CA TRP A 285 -6.61 15.90 4.04
C TRP A 285 -7.09 16.77 5.23
N PRO A 286 -8.07 16.29 6.03
CA PRO A 286 -8.57 16.98 7.22
C PRO A 286 -7.68 16.70 8.44
N GLU A 287 -6.54 17.38 8.48
CA GLU A 287 -5.56 17.38 9.56
C GLU A 287 -6.20 17.75 10.91
N PRO A 288 -6.15 16.90 11.96
CA PRO A 288 -6.70 17.24 13.27
C PRO A 288 -5.92 18.35 13.98
N LYS A 289 -6.66 19.27 14.60
CA LYS A 289 -6.16 20.33 15.49
C LYS A 289 -6.53 20.09 16.95
N VAL A 290 -7.79 19.73 17.19
CA VAL A 290 -8.31 19.39 18.51
C VAL A 290 -8.83 17.97 18.42
N ILE A 291 -8.41 17.13 19.34
CA ILE A 291 -8.78 15.72 19.40
C ILE A 291 -9.42 15.40 20.74
N LYS A 292 -10.32 14.42 20.73
CA LYS A 292 -10.89 13.81 21.93
C LYS A 292 -10.81 12.30 21.81
N PHE A 293 -10.10 11.69 22.74
CA PHE A 293 -10.13 10.25 22.99
C PHE A 293 -10.99 9.98 24.22
N ALA A 294 -11.88 9.00 24.12
CA ALA A 294 -12.70 8.55 25.25
C ALA A 294 -12.72 7.03 25.36
N TRP A 295 -12.73 6.52 26.59
CA TRP A 295 -12.86 5.10 26.93
C TRP A 295 -14.05 4.95 27.88
N ASP A 296 -15.01 4.09 27.53
CA ASP A 296 -16.32 3.97 28.19
C ASP A 296 -16.55 2.52 28.61
N GLY A 297 -15.89 2.14 29.71
CA GLY A 297 -15.96 0.82 30.33
C GLY A 297 -17.17 0.68 31.25
N LYS A 298 -18.39 0.82 30.70
CA LYS A 298 -19.65 0.75 31.47
C LYS A 298 -19.75 -0.48 32.37
N ASP A 299 -19.30 -1.64 31.90
CA ASP A 299 -19.33 -2.91 32.64
C ASP A 299 -18.40 -2.94 33.87
N LYS A 300 -17.52 -1.93 34.00
CA LYS A 300 -16.61 -1.70 35.14
C LYS A 300 -16.88 -0.39 35.90
N ASP A 301 -17.93 0.34 35.53
CA ASP A 301 -18.19 1.72 36.02
C ASP A 301 -16.97 2.66 35.85
N LEU A 302 -16.25 2.51 34.74
CA LEU A 302 -15.07 3.32 34.39
C LEU A 302 -15.34 4.18 33.16
N GLN A 303 -15.08 5.47 33.27
CA GLN A 303 -15.10 6.41 32.14
C GLN A 303 -13.83 7.26 32.15
N ALA A 304 -13.24 7.49 30.97
CA ALA A 304 -12.06 8.31 30.84
C ALA A 304 -12.07 9.17 29.58
N GLU A 305 -11.44 10.34 29.68
CA GLU A 305 -11.33 11.34 28.61
C GLU A 305 -9.91 11.90 28.55
N LEU A 306 -9.35 11.97 27.35
CA LEU A 306 -8.14 12.70 27.03
C LEU A 306 -8.44 13.59 25.81
N ALA A 307 -8.63 14.88 26.05
CA ALA A 307 -9.07 15.82 25.03
C ALA A 307 -8.28 17.14 25.10
N GLY A 308 -8.03 17.75 23.94
CA GLY A 308 -7.35 19.04 23.86
C GLY A 308 -6.75 19.34 22.48
N SER A 309 -6.00 20.44 22.42
CA SER A 309 -5.25 20.84 21.23
C SER A 309 -4.03 19.93 21.03
N LEU A 310 -3.80 19.53 19.78
CA LEU A 310 -2.57 18.85 19.35
C LEU A 310 -1.42 19.84 19.09
N GLY A 311 -1.68 21.15 19.16
CA GLY A 311 -0.68 22.20 19.00
C GLY A 311 -0.09 22.26 17.59
N LYS A 312 1.23 22.43 17.51
CA LYS A 312 1.99 22.32 16.26
C LYS A 312 2.25 20.83 15.97
N ARG A 313 1.84 20.36 14.79
CA ARG A 313 2.23 19.05 14.25
C ARG A 313 3.74 18.83 14.35
N LEU A 314 4.17 17.64 14.82
CA LEU A 314 5.58 17.26 14.79
C LEU A 314 6.01 16.98 13.35
N ASP A 315 5.31 16.06 12.68
CA ASP A 315 5.69 15.57 11.36
C ASP A 315 4.48 15.20 10.49
N ARG A 316 4.67 15.16 9.17
CA ARG A 316 3.72 14.66 8.18
C ARG A 316 4.45 13.81 7.14
N ILE A 317 4.35 12.50 7.28
CA ILE A 317 4.98 11.52 6.40
C ILE A 317 4.09 11.30 5.16
N ASP A 318 4.60 11.58 3.96
CA ASP A 318 4.04 11.03 2.71
C ASP A 318 4.57 9.61 2.55
N VAL A 319 3.73 8.60 2.82
CA VAL A 319 4.14 7.20 2.73
C VAL A 319 4.47 6.82 1.28
N MET A 320 3.90 7.50 0.28
CA MET A 320 4.30 7.29 -1.13
C MET A 320 5.68 7.86 -1.43
N TYR A 321 6.17 8.85 -0.68
CA TYR A 321 7.53 9.35 -0.82
C TYR A 321 8.55 8.39 -0.19
N GLU A 322 8.28 7.86 1.00
CA GLU A 322 9.18 6.93 1.72
C GLU A 322 9.36 5.57 1.01
N LEU A 323 8.36 5.10 0.23
CA LEU A 323 8.43 3.78 -0.40
C LEU A 323 9.67 3.58 -1.30
N PRO A 324 10.41 2.46 -1.19
CA PRO A 324 11.49 2.13 -2.12
C PRO A 324 11.03 2.09 -3.58
N GLY A 325 11.94 2.43 -4.50
CA GLY A 325 11.62 2.62 -5.93
C GLY A 325 10.92 1.43 -6.61
N PHE A 326 11.22 0.19 -6.21
CA PHE A 326 10.53 -0.99 -6.74
C PHE A 326 9.08 -1.08 -6.21
N VAL A 327 8.83 -0.80 -4.93
CA VAL A 327 7.48 -0.86 -4.32
C VAL A 327 6.55 0.18 -4.95
N LYS A 328 7.08 1.36 -5.26
CA LYS A 328 6.35 2.41 -6.00
C LYS A 328 5.74 1.89 -7.32
N THR A 329 6.36 0.92 -8.00
CA THR A 329 5.80 0.33 -9.24
C THR A 329 4.59 -0.59 -9.02
N PHE A 330 4.45 -1.18 -7.82
CA PHE A 330 3.31 -2.04 -7.46
C PHE A 330 2.14 -1.25 -6.86
N VAL A 331 2.39 -0.06 -6.30
CA VAL A 331 1.38 0.79 -5.65
C VAL A 331 0.89 1.92 -6.56
N GLY A 332 1.74 2.45 -7.44
CA GLY A 332 1.39 3.55 -8.36
C GLY A 332 0.33 3.24 -9.43
N SER A 333 -0.22 2.03 -9.44
CA SER A 333 -1.39 1.62 -10.23
C SER A 333 -2.73 1.82 -9.51
N VAL A 334 -2.73 1.99 -8.19
CA VAL A 334 -3.94 2.11 -7.35
C VAL A 334 -4.49 3.53 -7.42
N ALA A 335 -5.54 3.72 -8.22
CA ALA A 335 -6.17 5.03 -8.37
C ALA A 335 -6.94 5.43 -7.09
N GLY A 336 -6.59 6.58 -6.50
CA GLY A 336 -7.33 7.21 -5.39
C GLY A 336 -6.72 7.06 -4.00
N THR A 337 -5.59 6.38 -3.83
CA THR A 337 -4.87 6.34 -2.54
C THR A 337 -3.82 7.46 -2.44
N ARG A 338 -3.84 8.21 -1.33
CA ARG A 338 -2.82 9.20 -0.93
C ARG A 338 -2.47 8.98 0.55
N PRO A 339 -1.67 7.94 0.90
CA PRO A 339 -1.34 7.63 2.29
C PRO A 339 -0.43 8.67 2.94
N TYR A 340 -0.99 9.44 3.88
CA TYR A 340 -0.29 10.40 4.73
C TYR A 340 -0.48 10.07 6.21
N ILE A 341 0.59 10.17 7.00
CA ILE A 341 0.57 10.02 8.47
C ILE A 341 0.94 11.36 9.10
N TYR A 342 0.05 11.89 9.93
CA TYR A 342 0.25 13.11 10.72
C TYR A 342 0.63 12.72 12.14
N GLN A 343 1.76 13.23 12.66
CA GLN A 343 2.30 12.86 13.98
C GLN A 343 2.31 14.07 14.92
N TYR A 344 1.92 13.86 16.19
CA TYR A 344 1.72 14.90 17.19
C TYR A 344 2.30 14.54 18.56
N SER A 345 2.86 15.55 19.24
CA SER A 345 3.11 15.56 20.68
C SER A 345 2.98 17.02 21.15
N PRO A 346 1.81 17.45 21.65
CA PRO A 346 1.66 18.79 22.19
C PRO A 346 2.63 18.98 23.36
N GLN A 347 3.27 20.16 23.41
CA GLN A 347 4.25 20.49 24.44
C GLN A 347 3.55 21.01 25.71
N ASP A 348 2.42 21.69 25.53
CA ASP A 348 1.42 21.85 26.58
C ASP A 348 0.83 20.46 26.88
N LYS A 349 1.03 19.96 28.11
CA LYS A 349 0.58 18.60 28.48
C LYS A 349 -0.93 18.52 28.47
N LEU A 350 -1.45 17.41 27.95
CA LEU A 350 -2.87 17.09 28.06
C LEU A 350 -3.13 16.29 29.34
N THR A 351 -4.30 16.52 29.94
CA THR A 351 -4.73 15.84 31.16
C THR A 351 -5.61 14.65 30.81
N LEU A 352 -5.20 13.45 31.21
CA LEU A 352 -6.09 12.29 31.22
C LEU A 352 -6.99 12.39 32.46
N LYS A 353 -8.30 12.45 32.24
CA LYS A 353 -9.30 12.29 33.31
C LYS A 353 -9.74 10.83 33.35
N VAL A 354 -9.77 10.23 34.53
CA VAL A 354 -10.27 8.88 34.77
C VAL A 354 -11.22 8.92 35.96
N LYS A 355 -12.47 8.51 35.71
CA LYS A 355 -13.50 8.28 36.71
C LYS A 355 -13.70 6.77 36.87
N GLU A 356 -13.64 6.30 38.12
CA GLU A 356 -13.85 4.92 38.53
C GLU A 356 -14.87 4.92 39.67
N GLY A 357 -16.13 4.59 39.36
CA GLY A 357 -17.27 4.78 40.27
C GLY A 357 -17.44 6.24 40.70
N GLU A 358 -17.43 6.50 42.00
CA GLU A 358 -17.49 7.85 42.57
C GLU A 358 -16.14 8.60 42.54
N THR A 359 -15.03 7.91 42.26
CA THR A 359 -13.68 8.51 42.31
C THR A 359 -13.29 9.11 40.97
N GLU A 360 -13.16 10.44 40.90
CA GLU A 360 -12.58 11.12 39.74
C GLU A 360 -11.12 11.51 39.99
N THR A 361 -10.26 11.23 39.01
CA THR A 361 -8.82 11.53 39.03
C THR A 361 -8.41 12.19 37.73
N ALA A 362 -7.40 13.06 37.78
CA ALA A 362 -6.87 13.77 36.63
C ALA A 362 -5.34 13.84 36.72
N GLU A 363 -4.63 13.45 35.66
CA GLU A 363 -3.17 13.43 35.63
C GLU A 363 -2.63 13.94 34.28
N GLU A 364 -1.63 14.83 34.32
CA GLU A 364 -0.95 15.31 33.12
C GLU A 364 0.15 14.35 32.67
N GLY A 365 0.25 14.15 31.36
CA GLY A 365 1.25 13.27 30.76
C GLY A 365 1.68 13.72 29.38
N THR A 366 2.65 12.98 28.82
CA THR A 366 3.08 13.15 27.44
C THR A 366 2.15 12.33 26.55
N LEU A 367 1.57 12.96 25.53
CA LEU A 367 0.81 12.30 24.48
C LEU A 367 1.68 12.21 23.22
N PHE A 368 1.78 11.01 22.64
CA PHE A 368 2.09 10.83 21.22
C PHE A 368 0.82 10.36 20.51
N SER A 369 0.47 10.96 19.38
CA SER A 369 -0.71 10.58 18.60
C SER A 369 -0.45 10.66 17.11
N GLU A 370 -1.11 9.79 16.35
CA GLU A 370 -1.03 9.75 14.89
C GLU A 370 -2.43 9.73 14.27
N ALA A 371 -2.61 10.49 13.19
CA ALA A 371 -3.78 10.41 12.33
C ALA A 371 -3.33 10.03 10.92
N THR A 372 -3.80 8.90 10.41
CA THR A 372 -3.42 8.38 9.08
C THR A 372 -4.61 8.42 8.14
N PHE A 373 -4.42 8.96 6.94
CA PHE A 373 -5.43 8.95 5.87
C PHE A 373 -4.85 8.25 4.64
N ILE A 374 -5.54 7.24 4.11
CA ILE A 374 -5.07 6.38 3.00
C ILE A 374 -5.93 6.57 1.76
N SER A 375 -7.26 6.53 1.93
CA SER A 375 -8.25 6.66 0.87
C SER A 375 -9.50 7.39 1.40
N THR A 376 -10.18 8.15 0.54
CA THR A 376 -11.35 8.91 0.95
C THR A 376 -12.53 7.99 1.26
N LYS A 377 -13.40 8.40 2.19
CA LYS A 377 -14.76 7.84 2.24
C LYS A 377 -15.42 8.14 0.90
N GLN A 378 -15.79 7.09 0.15
CA GLN A 378 -16.67 7.24 -1.01
C GLN A 378 -18.08 7.58 -0.51
N SER A 379 -18.31 8.88 -0.29
CA SER A 379 -19.66 9.42 -0.20
C SER A 379 -20.36 9.16 -1.53
N PHE A 380 -21.43 8.36 -1.51
CA PHE A 380 -22.34 8.20 -2.65
C PHE A 380 -23.22 9.45 -2.81
N SER A 381 -22.59 10.61 -3.04
CA SER A 381 -23.20 11.67 -3.83
C SER A 381 -23.41 11.13 -5.24
N GLU A 382 -24.59 11.33 -5.80
CA GLU A 382 -24.99 10.74 -7.09
C GLU A 382 -23.92 11.00 -8.17
N VAL A 383 -23.40 9.93 -8.78
CA VAL A 383 -22.63 10.05 -10.03
C VAL A 383 -23.62 10.41 -11.12
N ASP A 384 -23.79 11.71 -11.27
CA ASP A 384 -24.84 12.42 -11.99
C ASP A 384 -25.41 11.63 -13.18
N LEU A 385 -26.66 11.18 -13.05
CA LEU A 385 -27.32 10.35 -14.04
C LEU A 385 -27.43 11.07 -15.41
N THR A 386 -27.36 12.40 -15.42
CA THR A 386 -27.27 13.21 -16.65
C THR A 386 -25.99 12.91 -17.43
N CYS A 387 -24.85 12.65 -16.78
CA CYS A 387 -23.59 12.31 -17.46
C CYS A 387 -23.67 10.94 -18.14
N LEU A 388 -24.29 9.94 -17.51
CA LEU A 388 -24.46 8.62 -18.12
C LEU A 388 -25.44 8.69 -19.31
N CYS A 389 -26.53 9.47 -19.16
CA CYS A 389 -27.45 9.76 -20.25
C CYS A 389 -26.79 10.53 -21.41
N LEU A 390 -25.94 11.53 -21.15
CA LEU A 390 -25.17 12.22 -22.19
C LEU A 390 -24.23 11.27 -22.93
N LEU A 391 -23.53 10.39 -22.19
CA LEU A 391 -22.62 9.42 -22.80
C LEU A 391 -23.36 8.44 -23.72
N LEU A 392 -24.55 7.98 -23.31
CA LEU A 392 -25.42 7.13 -24.13
C LEU A 392 -26.00 7.88 -25.34
N LEU A 393 -26.41 9.14 -25.19
CA LEU A 393 -26.87 9.97 -26.31
C LEU A 393 -25.76 10.20 -27.35
N LEU A 394 -24.54 10.49 -26.90
CA LEU A 394 -23.38 10.67 -27.77
C LEU A 394 -23.00 9.37 -28.49
N LEU A 395 -23.09 8.22 -27.82
CA LEU A 395 -22.89 6.90 -28.45
C LEU A 395 -23.98 6.59 -29.49
N PHE A 396 -25.23 6.99 -29.24
CA PHE A 396 -26.32 6.83 -30.21
C PHE A 396 -26.13 7.71 -31.45
N LEU A 397 -25.77 8.99 -31.25
CA LEU A 397 -25.49 9.94 -32.33
C LEU A 397 -24.29 9.55 -33.19
N PHE A 398 -23.24 8.96 -32.60
CA PHE A 398 -22.08 8.45 -33.35
C PHE A 398 -22.36 7.21 -34.22
N SER A 399 -23.54 6.59 -34.10
CA SER A 399 -23.93 5.42 -34.90
C SER A 399 -24.40 5.76 -36.33
N LEU A 400 -24.83 7.01 -36.58
CA LEU A 400 -25.65 7.35 -37.75
C LEU A 400 -25.00 8.24 -38.83
N SER A 401 -23.75 8.71 -38.67
CA SER A 401 -23.16 9.73 -39.55
C SER A 401 -21.85 9.32 -40.24
N ARG A 402 -21.94 8.38 -41.20
CA ARG A 402 -20.96 8.29 -42.30
C ARG A 402 -21.26 9.37 -43.33
N PHE A 403 -20.35 10.32 -43.55
CA PHE A 403 -19.89 10.87 -44.84
C PHE A 403 -19.03 12.15 -44.59
N PRO A 404 -18.10 12.56 -45.49
CA PRO A 404 -17.14 13.63 -45.22
C PRO A 404 -17.61 15.02 -45.71
N PRO A 405 -17.19 16.11 -45.06
CA PRO A 405 -17.34 17.46 -45.60
C PRO A 405 -16.23 17.78 -46.62
N HIS A 406 -16.59 18.51 -47.68
CA HIS A 406 -15.64 19.15 -48.60
C HIS A 406 -15.30 20.58 -48.14
N THR A 407 -14.18 21.11 -48.64
CA THR A 407 -13.60 22.41 -48.31
C THR A 407 -14.46 23.61 -48.72
N VAL A 408 -14.55 24.61 -47.84
CA VAL A 408 -14.75 26.04 -48.20
C VAL A 408 -13.71 26.84 -47.41
N ALA A 409 -13.20 27.94 -47.98
CA ALA A 409 -12.10 28.74 -47.41
C ALA A 409 -12.51 30.21 -47.21
N ILE A 410 -11.85 30.89 -46.26
CA ILE A 410 -11.91 32.36 -46.10
C ILE A 410 -10.49 32.90 -45.87
N PHE A 411 -10.13 33.90 -46.68
CA PHE A 411 -9.05 34.89 -46.55
C PHE A 411 -9.74 36.29 -46.63
N PRO A 412 -9.08 37.46 -46.43
CA PRO A 412 -7.63 37.70 -46.33
C PRO A 412 -7.18 38.63 -45.17
N LEU A 413 -5.87 38.84 -45.04
CA LEU A 413 -5.30 40.18 -45.22
C LEU A 413 -3.88 40.08 -45.83
N ASP A 414 -3.42 41.14 -46.48
CA ASP A 414 -2.16 41.23 -47.22
C ASP A 414 -1.18 42.22 -46.55
N SER A 415 0.10 41.86 -46.49
CA SER A 415 1.17 42.86 -46.61
C SER A 415 2.49 42.29 -47.14
N THR A 416 2.79 42.69 -48.38
CA THR A 416 4.11 43.15 -48.86
C THR A 416 5.23 42.14 -49.23
N LEU A 417 5.63 42.29 -50.51
CA LEU A 417 6.96 42.15 -51.11
C LEU A 417 7.43 40.78 -51.68
N ARG A 418 8.34 40.90 -52.66
CA ARG A 418 8.70 39.92 -53.71
C ARG A 418 10.25 39.87 -53.87
N PRO A 419 10.85 39.39 -54.98
CA PRO A 419 11.11 37.98 -55.27
C PRO A 419 12.59 37.70 -55.67
N VAL A 420 12.94 36.43 -55.89
CA VAL A 420 14.02 36.07 -56.85
C VAL A 420 13.56 34.88 -57.70
N GLN A 421 13.86 34.91 -59.00
CA GLN A 421 13.63 33.83 -59.96
C GLN A 421 14.94 33.09 -60.25
N LEU A 422 14.86 31.87 -60.79
CA LEU A 422 15.73 31.43 -61.91
C LEU A 422 15.00 30.32 -62.70
N THR A 423 15.38 30.10 -63.97
CA THR A 423 14.47 29.49 -64.96
C THR A 423 15.13 28.59 -66.01
N LYS A 424 14.35 27.62 -66.53
CA LYS A 424 14.55 26.83 -67.79
C LYS A 424 15.78 25.88 -67.76
N THR A 425 15.78 24.69 -68.37
CA THR A 425 15.45 24.35 -69.78
C THR A 425 14.99 22.88 -69.99
N LYS A 426 14.76 22.52 -71.26
CA LYS A 426 14.37 21.23 -71.91
C LYS A 426 14.98 21.27 -73.35
N PRO A 427 14.85 20.31 -74.32
CA PRO A 427 14.14 19.01 -74.33
C PRO A 427 14.79 17.81 -75.13
N THR A 428 14.07 16.67 -75.20
CA THR A 428 14.05 15.62 -76.29
C THR A 428 15.31 14.75 -76.52
N SER A 429 15.24 13.54 -77.12
CA SER A 429 14.21 12.91 -78.00
C SER A 429 13.92 11.40 -77.74
N GLU A 430 12.84 10.88 -78.37
CA GLU A 430 12.65 9.57 -79.10
C GLU A 430 13.17 8.22 -78.54
N ALA A 431 12.68 7.01 -78.88
CA ALA A 431 11.42 6.49 -79.48
C ALA A 431 11.42 4.92 -79.45
N SER A 432 10.34 4.13 -79.54
CA SER A 432 8.92 4.34 -79.18
C SER A 432 8.20 3.02 -78.70
N PRO A 433 7.45 2.18 -79.47
CA PRO A 433 6.36 1.35 -78.86
C PRO A 433 6.21 -0.16 -79.28
N SER A 434 5.41 -0.93 -78.51
CA SER A 434 4.63 -2.10 -79.00
C SER A 434 3.30 -2.26 -78.22
N TYR A 435 2.32 -3.00 -78.77
CA TYR A 435 0.89 -2.90 -78.42
C TYR A 435 0.17 -4.28 -78.49
N ILE A 436 -1.16 -4.31 -78.30
CA ILE A 436 -2.11 -5.44 -78.54
C ILE A 436 -2.15 -6.52 -77.42
N SER A 437 -3.29 -7.08 -76.98
CA SER A 437 -4.70 -6.59 -76.88
C SER A 437 -5.50 -7.51 -75.90
N LYS A 438 -6.82 -7.28 -75.75
CA LYS A 438 -7.74 -8.01 -74.85
C LYS A 438 -8.41 -9.20 -75.56
N MET A 439 -8.75 -10.27 -74.84
CA MET A 439 -10.00 -11.05 -75.04
C MET A 439 -10.36 -11.93 -73.83
N ALA A 440 -11.57 -12.49 -73.80
CA ALA A 440 -12.19 -13.15 -72.64
C ALA A 440 -13.04 -14.40 -73.08
N PRO A 441 -13.76 -15.13 -72.18
CA PRO A 441 -13.74 -16.60 -72.13
C PRO A 441 -14.87 -17.32 -72.88
N PRO A 442 -14.78 -18.67 -72.99
CA PRO A 442 -15.91 -19.53 -72.58
C PRO A 442 -15.42 -20.76 -71.75
N PRO A 443 -16.17 -21.89 -71.59
CA PRO A 443 -17.05 -22.10 -70.44
C PRO A 443 -16.71 -23.37 -69.60
N ASN A 444 -17.54 -23.65 -68.58
CA ASN A 444 -17.37 -24.73 -67.60
C ASN A 444 -17.26 -26.15 -68.18
N SER A 445 -16.44 -26.98 -67.54
CA SER A 445 -16.56 -28.45 -67.55
C SER A 445 -16.32 -29.03 -66.14
N LEU A 446 -16.92 -30.18 -65.86
CA LEU A 446 -16.94 -30.80 -64.52
C LEU A 446 -15.74 -31.74 -64.30
N GLY A 447 -15.14 -31.70 -63.11
CA GLY A 447 -14.10 -32.66 -62.71
C GLY A 447 -13.69 -32.57 -61.24
N ARG A 448 -14.09 -33.55 -60.41
CA ARG A 448 -13.57 -33.70 -59.04
C ARG A 448 -12.13 -34.25 -59.11
N GLY A 449 -11.16 -33.47 -58.65
CA GLY A 449 -9.75 -33.90 -58.57
C GLY A 449 -9.06 -33.36 -57.32
N LEU A 450 -8.96 -34.19 -56.27
CA LEU A 450 -8.25 -33.83 -55.04
C LEU A 450 -6.75 -33.69 -55.30
N ARG A 451 -6.23 -32.46 -55.32
CA ARG A 451 -4.79 -32.18 -55.28
C ARG A 451 -4.44 -31.39 -54.03
N HIS A 452 -3.59 -31.96 -53.17
CA HIS A 452 -3.08 -31.29 -51.97
C HIS A 452 -2.34 -30.01 -52.35
N ARG A 453 -2.98 -28.85 -52.16
CA ARG A 453 -2.34 -27.54 -52.28
C ARG A 453 -1.32 -27.40 -51.16
N ARG A 454 -0.04 -27.71 -51.45
CA ARG A 454 1.09 -27.45 -50.54
C ARG A 454 0.99 -26.01 -50.04
N ARG A 455 0.64 -25.83 -48.76
CA ARG A 455 0.66 -24.52 -48.11
C ARG A 455 2.14 -24.09 -48.04
N ARG A 456 2.53 -23.08 -48.82
CA ARG A 456 3.81 -22.39 -48.58
C ARG A 456 3.78 -21.90 -47.13
N GLY A 457 4.79 -22.27 -46.34
CA GLY A 457 4.90 -21.85 -44.95
C GLY A 457 4.84 -20.33 -44.88
N ARG A 458 3.87 -19.79 -44.13
CA ARG A 458 3.77 -18.36 -43.87
C ARG A 458 4.82 -18.02 -42.82
N LEU A 459 6.01 -17.60 -43.25
CA LEU A 459 7.07 -17.09 -42.39
C LEU A 459 6.47 -16.18 -41.32
N THR A 460 6.62 -16.59 -40.06
CA THR A 460 6.12 -15.90 -38.89
C THR A 460 6.93 -14.63 -38.68
N ARG A 461 6.46 -13.52 -39.27
CA ARG A 461 6.93 -12.18 -38.90
C ARG A 461 6.80 -12.04 -37.38
N ASP A 462 7.89 -11.63 -36.74
CA ASP A 462 7.91 -11.38 -35.30
C ASP A 462 6.78 -10.41 -34.93
N THR A 463 5.83 -10.89 -34.12
CA THR A 463 4.57 -10.22 -33.83
C THR A 463 4.78 -8.87 -33.15
N ILE A 464 5.92 -8.64 -32.48
CA ILE A 464 6.25 -7.35 -31.88
C ILE A 464 6.35 -6.23 -32.93
N ASN A 465 6.72 -6.56 -34.18
CA ASN A 465 6.76 -5.61 -35.29
C ASN A 465 5.38 -5.31 -35.90
N GLY A 466 4.32 -6.01 -35.45
CA GLY A 466 2.93 -5.61 -35.66
C GLY A 466 2.52 -4.38 -34.83
N ILE A 467 3.26 -4.03 -33.78
CA ILE A 467 2.98 -2.86 -32.93
C ILE A 467 3.46 -1.59 -33.66
N THR A 468 2.54 -0.95 -34.37
CA THR A 468 2.85 0.22 -35.21
C THR A 468 3.08 1.50 -34.38
N LYS A 469 3.98 2.37 -34.85
CA LYS A 469 4.27 3.66 -34.19
C LYS A 469 3.03 4.55 -33.95
N PRO A 470 2.01 4.58 -34.83
CA PRO A 470 0.72 5.24 -34.55
C PRO A 470 -0.07 4.63 -33.38
N ALA A 471 0.01 3.32 -33.12
CA ALA A 471 -0.65 2.69 -31.97
C ALA A 471 -0.02 3.15 -30.65
N ILE A 472 1.32 3.11 -30.57
CA ILE A 472 2.10 3.65 -29.44
C ILE A 472 1.75 5.13 -29.21
N ARG A 473 1.68 5.94 -30.28
CA ARG A 473 1.32 7.35 -30.20
C ARG A 473 -0.11 7.58 -29.69
N ARG A 474 -1.09 6.74 -30.07
CA ARG A 474 -2.47 6.82 -29.53
C ARG A 474 -2.52 6.49 -28.03
N LEU A 475 -1.72 5.51 -27.57
CA LEU A 475 -1.62 5.18 -26.14
C LEU A 475 -1.03 6.36 -25.35
N ALA A 476 0.16 6.83 -25.75
CA ALA A 476 0.86 7.92 -25.07
C ALA A 476 0.05 9.24 -25.05
N ARG A 477 -0.73 9.51 -26.09
CA ARG A 477 -1.65 10.67 -26.14
C ARG A 477 -2.78 10.60 -25.11
N ARG A 478 -3.24 9.40 -24.72
CA ARG A 478 -4.22 9.24 -23.61
C ARG A 478 -3.58 9.55 -22.25
N GLY A 479 -2.29 9.24 -22.08
CA GLY A 479 -1.47 9.65 -20.94
C GLY A 479 -0.89 11.07 -21.05
N GLY A 480 -1.54 12.00 -21.78
CA GLY A 480 -1.15 13.41 -21.86
C GLY A 480 0.13 13.74 -22.65
N VAL A 481 0.92 12.75 -23.09
CA VAL A 481 2.25 12.97 -23.71
C VAL A 481 2.12 13.74 -25.04
N LYS A 482 2.71 14.94 -25.11
CA LYS A 482 2.61 15.85 -26.28
C LYS A 482 3.63 15.59 -27.41
N ARG A 483 4.84 15.13 -27.13
CA ARG A 483 5.86 14.72 -28.14
C ARG A 483 6.56 13.42 -27.70
N ILE A 484 7.08 12.65 -28.65
CA ILE A 484 7.75 11.35 -28.41
C ILE A 484 8.96 11.28 -29.34
N SER A 485 10.16 11.04 -28.79
CA SER A 485 11.41 10.91 -29.56
C SER A 485 11.44 9.61 -30.39
N TYR A 486 12.30 9.54 -31.41
CA TYR A 486 12.32 8.43 -32.37
C TYR A 486 12.84 7.10 -31.78
N ASN A 487 13.82 7.17 -30.88
CA ASN A 487 14.41 6.01 -30.18
C ASN A 487 13.37 5.27 -29.31
N ILE A 488 12.54 6.02 -28.58
CA ILE A 488 11.53 5.51 -27.64
C ILE A 488 10.55 4.49 -28.29
N TYR A 489 10.32 4.56 -29.60
CA TYR A 489 9.40 3.63 -30.28
C TYR A 489 9.90 2.19 -30.37
N GLU A 490 11.21 1.96 -30.34
CA GLU A 490 11.78 0.61 -30.35
C GLU A 490 12.00 0.11 -28.92
N GLU A 491 12.40 0.99 -28.01
CA GLU A 491 12.50 0.74 -26.58
C GLU A 491 11.17 0.28 -25.97
N ILE A 492 10.05 0.93 -26.31
CA ILE A 492 8.70 0.50 -25.91
C ILE A 492 8.38 -0.92 -26.42
N LYS A 493 8.86 -1.32 -27.61
CA LYS A 493 8.66 -2.71 -28.08
C LYS A 493 9.47 -3.71 -27.27
N LEU A 494 10.71 -3.36 -26.87
CA LEU A 494 11.54 -4.22 -26.02
C LEU A 494 10.88 -4.42 -24.64
N VAL A 495 10.40 -3.35 -24.02
CA VAL A 495 9.65 -3.41 -22.74
C VAL A 495 8.37 -4.26 -22.88
N LEU A 496 7.59 -4.07 -23.95
CA LEU A 496 6.39 -4.88 -24.21
C LEU A 496 6.71 -6.36 -24.46
N ARG A 497 7.83 -6.68 -25.13
CA ARG A 497 8.31 -8.05 -25.32
C ARG A 497 8.73 -8.69 -23.99
N ALA A 498 9.50 -7.98 -23.18
CA ALA A 498 9.95 -8.44 -21.87
C ALA A 498 8.76 -8.70 -20.92
N ARG A 499 7.81 -7.76 -20.83
CA ARG A 499 6.61 -7.93 -19.99
C ARG A 499 5.70 -9.05 -20.48
N LEU A 500 5.58 -9.28 -21.79
CA LEU A 500 4.84 -10.43 -22.32
C LEU A 500 5.55 -11.75 -22.00
N GLN A 501 6.89 -11.79 -22.09
CA GLN A 501 7.68 -12.98 -21.74
C GLN A 501 7.57 -13.33 -20.24
N GLU A 502 7.54 -12.32 -19.37
CA GLU A 502 7.28 -12.48 -17.93
C GLU A 502 5.87 -13.04 -17.68
N ILE A 503 4.82 -12.44 -18.27
CA ILE A 503 3.44 -12.92 -18.16
C ILE A 503 3.32 -14.38 -18.64
N LEU A 504 3.98 -14.75 -19.74
CA LEU A 504 3.96 -16.12 -20.26
C LEU A 504 4.70 -17.11 -19.35
N LYS A 505 5.84 -16.73 -18.75
CA LYS A 505 6.50 -17.56 -17.71
C LYS A 505 5.57 -17.81 -16.53
N ASN A 506 4.93 -16.76 -16.03
CA ASN A 506 4.03 -16.84 -14.87
C ASN A 506 2.79 -17.71 -15.18
N LEU A 507 2.26 -17.63 -16.41
CA LEU A 507 1.16 -18.50 -16.87
C LEU A 507 1.57 -19.97 -17.01
N VAL A 508 2.77 -20.26 -17.50
CA VAL A 508 3.29 -21.63 -17.57
C VAL A 508 3.46 -22.21 -16.17
N LEU A 509 4.12 -21.49 -15.27
CA LEU A 509 4.35 -21.92 -13.89
C LEU A 509 3.05 -22.10 -13.08
N LEU A 510 2.02 -21.30 -13.36
CA LEU A 510 0.68 -21.47 -12.79
C LEU A 510 -0.06 -22.70 -13.37
N LEU A 511 0.18 -23.05 -14.64
CA LEU A 511 -0.36 -24.27 -15.27
C LEU A 511 0.40 -25.54 -14.85
N GLU A 512 1.67 -25.44 -14.49
CA GLU A 512 2.51 -26.53 -13.99
C GLU A 512 2.23 -26.83 -12.51
N SER A 513 1.97 -25.81 -11.69
CA SER A 513 1.56 -25.98 -10.29
C SER A 513 0.10 -26.43 -10.13
N ALA A 514 -0.76 -26.22 -11.14
CA ALA A 514 -2.16 -26.67 -11.15
C ALA A 514 -2.35 -28.16 -11.50
N ASN A 515 -1.58 -29.04 -10.86
CA ASN A 515 -1.74 -30.49 -11.03
C ASN A 515 -3.07 -30.96 -10.40
N THR A 516 -3.89 -31.69 -11.17
CA THR A 516 -5.22 -32.14 -10.74
C THR A 516 -5.49 -33.58 -11.17
N GLU A 517 -5.97 -34.41 -10.25
CA GLU A 517 -6.04 -35.88 -10.38
C GLU A 517 -6.83 -36.40 -11.60
N LYS A 518 -7.67 -35.57 -12.22
CA LYS A 518 -8.57 -35.99 -13.31
C LYS A 518 -7.98 -35.98 -14.71
N TYR A 519 -6.79 -35.38 -14.93
CA TYR A 519 -6.12 -35.38 -16.23
C TYR A 519 -4.60 -35.44 -16.11
N GLY A 520 -4.06 -36.65 -16.00
CA GLY A 520 -2.63 -36.91 -16.18
C GLY A 520 -2.17 -36.52 -17.59
N ARG A 521 -1.65 -35.30 -17.76
CA ARG A 521 -1.12 -34.83 -19.05
C ARG A 521 0.24 -35.45 -19.32
N LYS A 522 0.31 -36.22 -20.40
CA LYS A 522 1.58 -36.65 -21.00
C LYS A 522 2.30 -35.40 -21.54
N VAL A 523 3.27 -34.87 -20.78
CA VAL A 523 4.09 -33.74 -21.23
C VAL A 523 5.11 -34.27 -22.24
N GLU A 524 4.70 -34.31 -23.51
CA GLU A 524 5.59 -34.65 -24.61
C GLU A 524 6.47 -33.43 -24.91
N ILE A 525 7.62 -33.34 -24.25
CA ILE A 525 8.58 -32.23 -24.36
C ILE A 525 9.23 -32.29 -25.75
N SER A 526 8.58 -31.68 -26.75
CA SER A 526 9.11 -31.57 -28.11
C SER A 526 8.88 -30.18 -28.71
N LEU A 527 9.57 -29.19 -28.15
CA LEU A 527 10.28 -28.11 -28.87
C LEU A 527 10.98 -27.22 -27.83
N SER A 528 12.28 -26.96 -27.98
CA SER A 528 12.99 -26.09 -27.03
C SER A 528 12.64 -24.63 -27.30
N LEU A 529 12.65 -23.80 -26.26
CA LEU A 529 12.39 -22.36 -26.43
C LEU A 529 13.51 -21.64 -27.24
N ASN A 530 14.66 -22.30 -27.44
CA ASN A 530 15.77 -21.78 -28.23
C ASN A 530 15.51 -21.91 -29.74
N ASP A 531 14.81 -22.95 -30.18
CA ASP A 531 14.61 -23.25 -31.62
C ASP A 531 13.75 -22.19 -32.34
N MET A 532 13.07 -21.31 -31.60
CA MET A 532 12.30 -20.18 -32.15
C MET A 532 13.10 -18.88 -32.34
N LEU A 533 14.40 -18.85 -32.02
CA LEU A 533 15.21 -17.61 -32.01
C LEU A 533 16.36 -17.56 -33.04
N HIS A 534 16.49 -18.54 -33.93
CA HIS A 534 17.49 -18.52 -35.01
C HIS A 534 16.88 -18.75 -36.41
N VAL A 535 16.49 -17.65 -37.05
CA VAL A 535 16.40 -17.53 -38.51
C VAL A 535 16.90 -16.14 -38.93
N SER A 536 18.16 -16.09 -39.38
CA SER A 536 18.86 -15.00 -40.11
C SER A 536 18.48 -13.55 -39.76
#